data_AF-A0A963Y659-F1
#
_entry.id   AF-A0A963Y659-F1
#
_cell.length_a   1.000
_cell.length_b   1.000
_cell.length_c   1.000
_cell.angle_alpha   90.00
_cell.angle_beta   90.00
_cell.angle_gamma   90.00
#
_symmetry.space_group_name_H-M   'P 1'
#
loop_
_entity.id
_entity.type
_entity.pdbx_description
1 polymer ?
#
loop_
_entity_poly.entity_id
_entity_poly.type
_entity_poly.pdbx_seq_one_letter_code
_entity_poly.pdbx_strand_id
1 'polypeptide(L)'
;ADNLSERFFSGKTRALHGTHVSTGDRLWSCLPYLRPMATIVADTLAWYGTDPYGGRVHDVIGTRCDPYTHQLLAGNAYHHCCHSNLTRALASVTGQPLTGAEMDVHDVLNVFMCTGFTADTGQYFMKASPVRPGDYLEAFAEIDLLGALSACPGGDCSAEHSSDRASCHPLLVEVFRPRPGALADWAPPPVNSYDRSHGAS
;
A
#
# COMPACT_ATOMS: atom_id res chain seq x y z
N ALA A 1 15.15 3.82 9.72
CA ALA A 1 14.69 2.87 8.68
C ALA A 1 15.82 2.74 7.68
N ASP A 2 16.58 1.65 7.80
CA ASP A 2 18.00 1.68 7.36
C ASP A 2 18.26 0.75 6.17
N ASN A 3 17.23 0.08 5.65
CA ASN A 3 17.34 -0.89 4.57
C ASN A 3 16.12 -0.82 3.63
N LEU A 4 16.27 -0.13 2.48
CA LEU A 4 15.21 -0.02 1.46
C LEU A 4 14.99 -1.32 0.67
N SER A 5 15.90 -2.29 0.77
CA SER A 5 15.69 -3.61 0.16
C SER A 5 14.60 -4.40 0.89
N GLU A 6 14.38 -4.13 2.18
CA GLU A 6 13.24 -4.65 2.93
C GLU A 6 12.05 -3.71 2.78
N ARG A 7 11.05 -4.13 2.00
CA ARG A 7 9.89 -3.30 1.64
C ARG A 7 8.61 -4.10 1.66
N PHE A 8 7.47 -3.41 1.60
CA PHE A 8 6.16 -4.03 1.68
C PHE A 8 5.94 -5.02 0.52
N PHE A 9 5.34 -6.17 0.86
CA PHE A 9 5.05 -7.23 -0.08
C PHE A 9 3.56 -7.55 -0.07
N SER A 10 2.82 -6.84 -0.93
CA SER A 10 1.37 -7.01 -1.13
C SER A 10 1.03 -8.46 -1.45
N GLY A 11 1.82 -9.15 -2.27
CA GLY A 11 1.60 -10.54 -2.67
C GLY A 11 1.51 -11.51 -1.49
N LYS A 12 2.45 -11.46 -0.54
CA LYS A 12 2.41 -12.36 0.63
C LYS A 12 1.42 -11.89 1.69
N THR A 13 1.26 -10.59 1.84
CA THR A 13 0.18 -9.99 2.66
C THR A 13 -1.19 -10.50 2.20
N ARG A 14 -1.45 -10.45 0.89
CA ARG A 14 -2.67 -10.95 0.27
C ARG A 14 -2.87 -12.45 0.48
N ALA A 15 -1.80 -13.24 0.37
CA ALA A 15 -1.89 -14.67 0.59
C ALA A 15 -2.22 -15.05 2.04
N LEU A 16 -1.86 -14.21 3.01
CA LEU A 16 -2.07 -14.47 4.44
C LEU A 16 -3.40 -13.90 4.95
N HIS A 17 -3.83 -12.75 4.43
CA HIS A 17 -4.99 -12.00 4.96
C HIS A 17 -6.15 -11.83 3.96
N GLY A 18 -5.91 -12.10 2.67
CA GLY A 18 -6.91 -11.98 1.62
C GLY A 18 -6.74 -10.74 0.74
N THR A 19 -7.73 -10.45 -0.10
CA THR A 19 -7.64 -9.40 -1.13
C THR A 19 -7.50 -7.98 -0.56
N HIS A 20 -7.95 -7.78 0.67
CA HIS A 20 -8.00 -6.51 1.38
C HIS A 20 -7.68 -6.74 2.84
N VAL A 21 -7.14 -5.72 3.50
CA VAL A 21 -6.69 -5.76 4.89
C VAL A 21 -7.49 -4.82 5.77
N SER A 22 -7.67 -5.16 7.04
CA SER A 22 -8.34 -4.32 8.04
C SER A 22 -7.68 -4.52 9.42
N THR A 23 -8.33 -4.06 10.48
CA THR A 23 -7.85 -4.13 11.87
C THR A 23 -7.40 -5.55 12.24
N GLY A 24 -6.19 -5.68 12.78
CA GLY A 24 -5.56 -6.94 13.16
C GLY A 24 -4.64 -7.52 12.08
N ASP A 25 -4.82 -7.14 10.81
CA ASP A 25 -3.98 -7.60 9.72
C ASP A 25 -2.61 -6.93 9.73
N ARG A 26 -1.64 -7.60 9.11
CA ARG A 26 -0.24 -7.18 9.07
C ARG A 26 0.21 -6.91 7.66
N LEU A 27 0.96 -5.84 7.47
CA LEU A 27 1.68 -5.55 6.23
C LEU A 27 3.05 -6.25 6.29
N TRP A 28 3.25 -7.26 5.45
CA TRP A 28 4.45 -8.11 5.50
C TRP A 28 5.56 -7.59 4.59
N SER A 29 6.83 -7.76 5.01
CA SER A 29 7.99 -7.46 4.17
C SER A 29 8.26 -8.53 3.11
N CYS A 30 8.99 -8.14 2.07
CA CYS A 30 9.40 -9.01 0.97
C CYS A 30 10.36 -10.11 1.41
N LEU A 31 10.53 -11.13 0.56
CA LEU A 31 11.56 -12.14 0.77
C LEU A 31 12.95 -11.50 0.55
N PRO A 32 13.97 -11.86 1.34
CA PRO A 32 14.00 -12.94 2.33
C PRO A 32 13.54 -12.52 3.74
N TYR A 33 13.16 -11.26 3.96
CA TYR A 33 12.93 -10.70 5.29
C TYR A 33 11.67 -11.24 5.96
N LEU A 34 10.57 -11.34 5.20
CA LEU A 34 9.24 -11.86 5.60
C LEU A 34 8.93 -11.74 7.10
N ARG A 35 8.71 -10.51 7.54
CA ARG A 35 8.24 -10.20 8.90
C ARG A 35 7.19 -9.09 8.85
N PRO A 36 6.39 -8.91 9.92
CA PRO A 36 5.48 -7.77 10.02
C PRO A 36 6.27 -6.45 9.98
N MET A 37 5.87 -5.55 9.08
CA MET A 37 6.37 -4.17 9.01
C MET A 37 5.47 -3.24 9.82
N ALA A 38 4.16 -3.44 9.69
CA ALA A 38 3.15 -2.72 10.44
C ALA A 38 1.93 -3.62 10.69
N THR A 39 1.19 -3.33 11.75
CA THR A 39 -0.08 -3.98 12.10
C THR A 39 -1.18 -2.93 12.11
N ILE A 40 -2.29 -3.16 11.41
CA ILE A 40 -3.43 -2.24 11.40
C ILE A 40 -4.13 -2.34 12.76
N VAL A 41 -4.24 -1.22 13.47
CA VAL A 41 -4.83 -1.16 14.82
C VAL A 41 -6.20 -0.51 14.85
N ALA A 42 -6.55 0.27 13.83
CA ALA A 42 -7.89 0.80 13.66
C ALA A 42 -8.21 1.04 12.18
N ASP A 43 -9.46 0.80 11.82
CA ASP A 43 -10.03 1.03 10.50
C ASP A 43 -11.47 1.53 10.68
N THR A 44 -11.72 2.81 10.38
CA THR A 44 -13.06 3.40 10.52
C THR A 44 -14.04 2.92 9.44
N LEU A 45 -13.53 2.30 8.37
CA LEU A 45 -14.32 1.73 7.28
C LEU A 45 -14.48 0.20 7.40
N ALA A 46 -14.06 -0.41 8.51
CA ALA A 46 -14.18 -1.85 8.74
C ALA A 46 -15.64 -2.37 8.60
N TRP A 47 -16.62 -1.51 8.86
CA TRP A 47 -18.04 -1.80 8.69
C TRP A 47 -18.44 -2.08 7.23
N TYR A 48 -17.64 -1.65 6.24
CA TYR A 48 -17.95 -1.83 4.82
C TYR A 48 -18.02 -3.32 4.45
N GLY A 49 -17.17 -4.14 5.06
CA GLY A 49 -17.15 -5.58 4.84
C GLY A 49 -16.91 -5.94 3.38
N THR A 50 -17.85 -6.69 2.79
CA THR A 50 -17.88 -7.06 1.37
C THR A 50 -19.23 -6.68 0.79
N ASP A 51 -19.23 -5.88 -0.27
CA ASP A 51 -20.45 -5.47 -0.96
C ASP A 51 -21.00 -6.57 -1.91
N PRO A 52 -22.22 -6.43 -2.46
CA PRO A 52 -22.83 -7.42 -3.34
C PRO A 52 -22.06 -7.74 -4.63
N TYR A 53 -21.09 -6.90 -5.01
CA TYR A 53 -20.24 -7.08 -6.20
C TYR A 53 -18.88 -7.70 -5.84
N GLY A 54 -18.66 -8.04 -4.57
CA GLY A 54 -17.38 -8.53 -4.06
C GLY A 54 -16.39 -7.40 -3.74
N GLY A 55 -16.84 -6.14 -3.71
CA GLY A 55 -16.03 -4.98 -3.42
C GLY A 55 -15.71 -4.86 -1.94
N ARG A 56 -14.47 -4.48 -1.60
CA ARG A 56 -14.03 -4.13 -0.24
C ARG A 56 -13.08 -2.92 -0.28
N VAL A 57 -12.66 -2.39 0.87
CA VAL A 57 -11.72 -1.27 0.99
C VAL A 57 -10.34 -1.69 1.48
N HIS A 58 -9.30 -0.90 1.20
CA HIS A 58 -7.90 -1.15 1.61
C HIS A 58 -7.27 -2.35 0.91
N ASP A 59 -7.20 -2.27 -0.43
CA ASP A 59 -6.81 -3.41 -1.24
C ASP A 59 -5.29 -3.66 -1.26
N VAL A 60 -4.93 -4.94 -1.42
CA VAL A 60 -3.57 -5.43 -1.69
C VAL A 60 -3.55 -6.31 -2.95
N ILE A 61 -4.46 -6.04 -3.88
CA ILE A 61 -4.62 -6.77 -5.15
C ILE A 61 -4.17 -5.95 -6.35
N GLY A 62 -4.24 -4.63 -6.27
CA GLY A 62 -3.69 -3.73 -7.27
C GLY A 62 -2.16 -3.60 -7.17
N THR A 63 -1.57 -2.94 -8.16
CA THR A 63 -0.14 -2.60 -8.19
C THR A 63 0.08 -1.14 -7.82
N ARG A 64 -0.40 -0.23 -8.67
CA ARG A 64 -0.49 1.25 -8.57
C ARG A 64 -0.83 1.78 -9.95
N CYS A 65 -1.48 2.94 -10.07
CA CYS A 65 -1.51 3.63 -11.36
C CYS A 65 -0.08 4.09 -11.71
N ASP A 66 0.31 3.87 -12.96
CA ASP A 66 1.67 4.09 -13.43
C ASP A 66 1.71 4.72 -14.83
N PRO A 67 2.77 5.47 -15.16
CA PRO A 67 2.86 6.19 -16.43
C PRO A 67 3.06 5.25 -17.63
N TYR A 68 3.53 4.02 -17.41
CA TYR A 68 3.83 3.06 -18.48
C TYR A 68 2.56 2.43 -19.02
N THR A 69 1.66 1.98 -18.16
CA THR A 69 0.33 1.52 -18.55
C THR A 69 -0.48 2.64 -19.18
N HIS A 70 -0.38 3.88 -18.67
CA HIS A 70 -1.03 5.03 -19.30
C HIS A 70 -0.48 5.28 -20.72
N GLN A 71 0.85 5.30 -20.89
CA GLN A 71 1.49 5.44 -22.20
C GLN A 71 1.07 4.32 -23.17
N LEU A 72 0.95 3.08 -22.69
CA LEU A 72 0.53 1.92 -23.48
C LEU A 72 -0.92 2.04 -23.98
N LEU A 73 -1.83 2.51 -23.12
CA LEU A 73 -3.27 2.51 -23.42
C LEU A 73 -3.78 3.83 -24.03
N ALA A 74 -3.17 4.97 -23.69
CA ALA A 74 -3.60 6.30 -24.13
C ALA A 74 -2.63 6.97 -25.13
N GLY A 75 -1.38 6.49 -25.23
CA GLY A 75 -0.41 6.97 -26.21
C GLY A 75 0.29 8.29 -25.85
N ASN A 76 0.08 8.85 -24.66
CA ASN A 76 0.73 10.08 -24.20
C ASN A 76 1.39 9.91 -22.83
N ALA A 77 2.37 10.77 -22.53
CA ALA A 77 3.03 10.79 -21.24
C ALA A 77 2.15 11.51 -20.20
N TYR A 78 2.03 10.92 -19.01
CA TYR A 78 1.39 11.52 -17.84
C TYR A 78 2.27 11.30 -16.61
N HIS A 79 2.58 12.36 -15.86
CA HIS A 79 3.65 12.34 -14.86
C HIS A 79 3.17 12.36 -13.40
N HIS A 80 1.86 12.34 -13.16
CA HIS A 80 1.26 12.44 -11.83
C HIS A 80 0.58 11.15 -11.35
N CYS A 81 0.86 10.02 -12.03
CA CYS A 81 0.54 8.68 -11.52
C CYS A 81 1.17 8.44 -10.14
N CYS A 82 0.54 7.59 -9.32
CA CYS A 82 1.05 7.18 -8.01
C CYS A 82 2.48 6.65 -8.10
N HIS A 83 2.78 5.85 -9.12
CA HIS A 83 4.14 5.38 -9.38
C HIS A 83 5.14 6.55 -9.45
N SER A 84 4.91 7.55 -10.31
CA SER A 84 5.81 8.69 -10.47
C SER A 84 5.86 9.58 -9.23
N ASN A 85 4.74 9.74 -8.52
CA ASN A 85 4.68 10.48 -7.25
C ASN A 85 5.56 9.82 -6.19
N LEU A 86 5.47 8.50 -6.03
CA LEU A 86 6.27 7.73 -5.09
C LEU A 86 7.75 7.74 -5.47
N THR A 87 8.08 7.55 -6.75
CA THR A 87 9.48 7.61 -7.24
C THR A 87 10.13 8.94 -6.89
N ARG A 88 9.45 10.07 -7.14
CA ARG A 88 9.99 11.40 -6.81
C ARG A 88 10.09 11.63 -5.31
N ALA A 89 9.08 11.22 -4.54
CA ALA A 89 9.10 11.37 -3.09
C ALA A 89 10.24 10.56 -2.45
N LEU A 90 10.42 9.31 -2.88
CA LEU A 90 11.50 8.45 -2.38
C LEU A 90 12.87 9.01 -2.75
N ALA A 91 13.09 9.37 -4.02
CA ALA A 91 14.34 9.99 -4.47
C ALA A 91 14.70 11.25 -3.67
N SER A 92 13.70 12.10 -3.39
CA SER A 92 13.89 13.33 -2.63
C SER A 92 14.32 13.07 -1.18
N VAL A 93 13.79 12.03 -0.54
CA VAL A 93 14.08 11.74 0.88
C VAL A 93 15.38 10.96 1.03
N THR A 94 15.70 10.07 0.09
CA THR A 94 16.88 9.18 0.17
C THR A 94 18.11 9.77 -0.53
N GLY A 95 17.94 10.79 -1.38
CA GLY A 95 19.00 11.34 -2.21
C GLY A 95 19.43 10.43 -3.37
N GLN A 96 18.73 9.32 -3.60
CA GLN A 96 19.00 8.42 -4.71
C GLN A 96 18.67 9.09 -6.06
N PRO A 97 19.35 8.71 -7.16
CA PRO A 97 18.89 9.03 -8.51
C PRO A 97 17.45 8.52 -8.72
N LEU A 98 16.66 9.25 -9.53
CA LEU A 98 15.27 8.88 -9.83
C LEU A 98 15.14 7.43 -10.31
N THR A 99 16.03 6.98 -11.18
CA THR A 99 16.04 5.61 -11.73
C THR A 99 16.33 4.55 -10.66
N GLY A 100 17.10 4.88 -9.62
CA GLY A 100 17.31 3.98 -8.48
C GLY A 100 16.08 3.91 -7.59
N ALA A 101 15.55 5.07 -7.19
CA ALA A 101 14.35 5.16 -6.37
C ALA A 101 13.14 4.50 -7.03
N GLU A 102 13.01 4.61 -8.35
CA GLU A 102 11.94 3.97 -9.12
C GLU A 102 11.92 2.46 -8.94
N MET A 103 13.09 1.82 -8.88
CA MET A 103 13.22 0.36 -8.71
C MET A 103 12.90 -0.09 -7.28
N ASP A 104 12.99 0.82 -6.31
CA ASP A 104 12.60 0.57 -4.92
C ASP A 104 11.09 0.74 -4.71
N VAL A 105 10.37 1.46 -5.60
CA VAL A 105 8.90 1.56 -5.57
C VAL A 105 8.27 0.20 -5.89
N HIS A 106 7.37 -0.24 -5.02
CA HIS A 106 6.75 -1.56 -5.06
C HIS A 106 5.22 -1.46 -5.18
N ASP A 107 4.56 -2.62 -5.26
CA ASP A 107 3.09 -2.70 -5.23
C ASP A 107 2.56 -2.16 -3.90
N VAL A 108 1.42 -1.47 -3.96
CA VAL A 108 0.93 -0.63 -2.87
C VAL A 108 -0.09 -1.34 -1.98
N LEU A 109 -0.32 -0.74 -0.81
CA LEU A 109 -1.61 -0.82 -0.12
C LEU A 109 -2.49 0.31 -0.67
N ASN A 110 -3.59 -0.01 -1.33
CA ASN A 110 -4.54 0.98 -1.85
C ASN A 110 -5.49 1.45 -0.73
N VAL A 111 -4.99 2.31 0.16
CA VAL A 111 -5.75 2.86 1.28
C VAL A 111 -7.01 3.58 0.76
N PHE A 112 -8.17 3.27 1.35
CA PHE A 112 -9.50 3.79 1.01
C PHE A 112 -10.08 3.38 -0.34
N MET A 113 -9.29 2.85 -1.27
CA MET A 113 -9.80 2.42 -2.57
C MET A 113 -10.78 1.26 -2.42
N CYS A 114 -11.92 1.31 -3.11
CA CYS A 114 -12.92 0.25 -3.09
C CYS A 114 -12.83 -0.59 -4.36
N THR A 115 -12.41 -1.84 -4.24
CA THR A 115 -12.04 -2.68 -5.39
C THR A 115 -12.42 -4.14 -5.17
N GLY A 116 -12.30 -4.95 -6.22
CA GLY A 116 -12.57 -6.38 -6.17
C GLY A 116 -12.31 -7.06 -7.51
N PHE A 117 -12.75 -8.31 -7.60
CA PHE A 117 -12.78 -9.06 -8.86
C PHE A 117 -14.22 -9.35 -9.24
N THR A 118 -14.60 -9.11 -10.49
CA THR A 118 -15.94 -9.38 -10.99
C THR A 118 -16.24 -10.88 -10.90
N ALA A 119 -17.43 -11.24 -10.42
CA ALA A 119 -17.79 -12.64 -10.20
C ALA A 119 -17.89 -13.46 -11.49
N ASP A 120 -18.20 -12.82 -12.61
CA ASP A 120 -18.42 -13.46 -13.92
C ASP A 120 -17.12 -13.73 -14.70
N THR A 121 -16.14 -12.84 -14.58
CA THR A 121 -14.96 -12.80 -15.45
C THR A 121 -13.64 -12.76 -14.68
N GLY A 122 -13.66 -12.52 -13.36
CA GLY A 122 -12.47 -12.40 -12.54
C GLY A 122 -11.63 -11.15 -12.84
N GLN A 123 -12.21 -10.14 -13.49
CA GLN A 123 -11.52 -8.90 -13.84
C GLN A 123 -11.45 -7.96 -12.64
N TYR A 124 -10.31 -7.29 -12.47
CA TYR A 124 -10.15 -6.26 -11.46
C TYR A 124 -11.10 -5.09 -11.75
N PHE A 125 -11.82 -4.63 -10.74
CA PHE A 125 -12.67 -3.45 -10.83
C PHE A 125 -12.38 -2.47 -9.69
N MET A 126 -12.75 -1.22 -9.92
CA MET A 126 -12.82 -0.17 -8.91
C MET A 126 -14.21 0.44 -8.88
N LYS A 127 -14.54 1.10 -7.77
CA LYS A 127 -15.74 1.92 -7.64
C LYS A 127 -15.48 3.07 -6.67
N ALA A 128 -16.40 4.03 -6.65
CA ALA A 128 -16.36 5.17 -5.75
C ALA A 128 -16.14 4.73 -4.30
N SER A 129 -15.11 5.28 -3.67
CA SER A 129 -14.77 4.97 -2.29
C SER A 129 -15.87 5.39 -1.30
N PRO A 130 -16.14 4.58 -0.26
CA PRO A 130 -17.02 4.98 0.83
C PRO A 130 -16.39 6.02 1.78
N VAL A 131 -15.08 6.31 1.66
CA VAL A 131 -14.34 7.20 2.56
C VAL A 131 -14.94 8.60 2.62
N ARG A 132 -14.99 9.20 3.81
CA ARG A 132 -15.40 10.59 4.04
C ARG A 132 -14.32 11.32 4.86
N PRO A 133 -14.28 12.67 4.81
CA PRO A 133 -13.42 13.43 5.70
C PRO A 133 -13.65 13.04 7.17
N GLY A 134 -12.58 12.62 7.85
CA GLY A 134 -12.62 12.10 9.21
C GLY A 134 -12.43 10.59 9.32
N ASP A 135 -12.62 9.83 8.23
CA ASP A 135 -12.24 8.42 8.19
C ASP A 135 -10.71 8.26 8.21
N TYR A 136 -10.23 7.19 8.85
CA TYR A 136 -8.81 6.90 8.97
C TYR A 136 -8.51 5.40 9.02
N LEU A 137 -7.28 5.08 8.62
CA LEU A 137 -6.65 3.78 8.82
C LEU A 137 -5.39 4.01 9.66
N GLU A 138 -5.31 3.37 10.82
CA GLU A 138 -4.20 3.53 11.76
C GLU A 138 -3.39 2.24 11.85
N ALA A 139 -2.07 2.35 11.87
CA ALA A 139 -1.18 1.22 11.98
C ALA A 139 -0.10 1.43 13.03
N PHE A 140 0.20 0.37 13.78
CA PHE A 140 1.35 0.26 14.64
C PHE A 140 2.58 -0.15 13.82
N ALA A 141 3.65 0.63 13.86
CA ALA A 141 4.91 0.31 13.19
C ALA A 141 5.67 -0.76 14.00
N GLU A 142 5.82 -1.96 13.44
CA GLU A 142 6.47 -3.09 14.10
C GLU A 142 8.01 -3.00 14.01
N ILE A 143 8.51 -2.24 13.04
CA ILE A 143 9.93 -1.92 12.83
C ILE A 143 10.04 -0.43 12.46
N ASP A 144 11.26 0.10 12.36
CA ASP A 144 11.45 1.45 11.82
C ASP A 144 11.07 1.50 10.33
N LEU A 145 10.14 2.38 9.96
CA LEU A 145 9.61 2.51 8.61
C LEU A 145 9.98 3.83 7.94
N LEU A 146 10.25 3.76 6.64
CA LEU A 146 10.11 4.89 5.73
C LEU A 146 8.76 4.74 5.00
N GLY A 147 7.76 5.49 5.45
CA GLY A 147 6.46 5.53 4.78
C GLY A 147 6.47 6.48 3.59
N ALA A 148 5.90 6.05 2.46
CA ALA A 148 5.66 6.90 1.30
C ALA A 148 4.18 6.78 0.89
N LEU A 149 3.51 7.92 0.71
CA LEU A 149 2.09 7.99 0.38
C LEU A 149 1.88 8.91 -0.82
N SER A 150 1.06 8.46 -1.77
CA SER A 150 0.63 9.28 -2.91
C SER A 150 -0.89 9.48 -2.85
N ALA A 151 -1.33 10.74 -2.88
CA ALA A 151 -2.72 11.05 -3.19
C ALA A 151 -2.98 10.72 -4.67
N CYS A 152 -3.82 9.72 -4.94
CA CYS A 152 -4.05 9.21 -6.28
C CYS A 152 -4.74 10.26 -7.16
N PRO A 153 -4.30 10.48 -8.41
CA PRO A 153 -4.98 11.38 -9.35
C PRO A 153 -6.39 10.88 -9.75
N GLY A 154 -6.73 9.63 -9.42
CA GLY A 154 -8.09 9.11 -9.59
C GLY A 154 -9.09 9.60 -8.52
N GLY A 155 -8.65 10.38 -7.52
CA GLY A 155 -9.51 10.84 -6.43
C GLY A 155 -10.13 9.66 -5.66
N ASP A 156 -11.46 9.63 -5.59
CA ASP A 156 -12.23 8.54 -4.99
C ASP A 156 -12.38 7.29 -5.87
N CYS A 157 -11.74 7.28 -7.05
CA CYS A 157 -11.79 6.21 -8.05
C CYS A 157 -13.19 5.94 -8.63
N SER A 158 -14.06 6.96 -8.66
CA SER A 158 -15.41 6.88 -9.24
C SER A 158 -15.46 6.96 -10.77
N ALA A 159 -14.39 7.38 -11.44
CA ALA A 159 -14.36 7.61 -12.88
C ALA A 159 -13.26 6.80 -13.59
N GLU A 160 -12.07 7.40 -13.76
CA GLU A 160 -10.94 6.84 -14.51
C GLU A 160 -9.63 7.02 -13.73
N HIS A 161 -8.60 6.22 -14.07
CA HIS A 161 -7.25 6.36 -13.54
C HIS A 161 -6.39 7.30 -14.39
N SER A 162 -5.33 7.86 -13.80
CA SER A 162 -4.28 8.61 -14.51
C SER A 162 -4.82 9.81 -15.32
N SER A 163 -5.67 10.62 -14.70
CA SER A 163 -6.22 11.85 -15.29
C SER A 163 -6.32 12.96 -14.25
N ASP A 164 -6.31 14.22 -14.69
CA ASP A 164 -6.55 15.38 -13.81
C ASP A 164 -8.03 15.75 -13.72
N ARG A 165 -8.93 14.86 -14.16
CA ARG A 165 -10.38 15.13 -14.20
C ARG A 165 -11.08 14.84 -12.88
N ALA A 166 -10.54 13.91 -12.09
CA ALA A 166 -11.15 13.54 -10.82
C ALA A 166 -10.93 14.65 -9.78
N SER A 167 -11.93 14.87 -8.92
CA SER A 167 -11.76 15.73 -7.76
C SER A 167 -10.77 15.06 -6.80
N CYS A 168 -9.58 15.66 -6.67
CA CYS A 168 -8.53 15.15 -5.80
C CYS A 168 -8.48 15.96 -4.51
N HIS A 169 -8.17 15.27 -3.41
CA HIS A 169 -8.08 15.84 -2.08
C HIS A 169 -6.76 15.43 -1.41
N PRO A 170 -6.21 16.23 -0.48
CA PRO A 170 -5.02 15.85 0.27
C PRO A 170 -5.31 14.67 1.19
N LEU A 171 -4.25 13.91 1.50
CA LEU A 171 -4.23 12.91 2.58
C LEU A 171 -3.34 13.43 3.71
N LEU A 172 -3.79 13.24 4.95
CA LEU A 172 -3.03 13.60 6.14
C LEU A 172 -2.37 12.35 6.73
N VAL A 173 -1.11 12.47 7.13
CA VAL A 173 -0.39 11.45 7.89
C VAL A 173 0.03 12.07 9.22
N GLU A 174 -0.38 11.44 10.32
CA GLU A 174 0.00 11.82 11.67
C GLU A 174 0.84 10.70 12.30
N VAL A 175 1.82 11.06 13.12
CA VAL A 175 2.71 10.10 13.79
C VAL A 175 2.60 10.29 15.29
N PHE A 176 2.13 9.26 15.98
CA PHE A 176 1.97 9.23 17.42
C PHE A 176 3.07 8.38 18.07
N ARG A 177 3.50 8.75 19.28
CA ARG A 177 4.40 7.93 20.09
C ARG A 177 3.64 7.37 21.29
N PRO A 178 3.81 6.06 21.60
CA PRO A 178 3.21 5.50 22.79
C PRO A 178 3.80 6.14 24.05
N ARG A 179 3.05 6.06 25.16
CA ARG A 179 3.55 6.48 26.47
C ARG A 179 4.81 5.68 26.83
N PRO A 180 5.81 6.29 27.49
CA PRO A 180 6.99 5.57 27.96
C PRO A 180 6.60 4.31 28.76
N GLY A 181 7.23 3.18 28.44
CA GLY A 181 6.97 1.89 29.10
C GLY A 181 5.76 1.10 28.58
N ALA A 182 4.92 1.66 27.71
CA ALA A 182 3.75 0.95 27.17
C ALA A 182 4.11 -0.29 26.32
N LEU A 183 5.35 -0.37 25.84
CA LEU A 183 5.89 -1.47 25.03
C LEU A 183 7.03 -2.21 25.74
N ALA A 184 7.09 -2.20 27.08
CA ALA A 184 8.24 -2.72 27.84
C ALA A 184 8.57 -4.20 27.53
N ASP A 185 7.55 -5.02 27.30
CA ASP A 185 7.69 -6.46 26.99
C ASP A 185 7.57 -6.77 25.49
N TRP A 186 7.41 -5.75 24.64
CA TRP A 186 7.33 -5.92 23.19
C TRP A 186 8.70 -5.74 22.55
N ALA A 187 9.02 -6.62 21.60
CA ALA A 187 10.22 -6.54 20.80
C ALA A 187 9.86 -6.54 19.31
N PRO A 188 10.56 -5.75 18.47
CA PRO A 188 10.40 -5.80 17.02
C PRO A 188 10.57 -7.22 16.49
N PRO A 189 9.77 -7.64 15.49
CA PRO A 189 9.87 -8.99 14.95
C PRO A 189 11.23 -9.20 14.26
N PRO A 190 11.90 -10.35 14.49
CA PRO A 190 13.13 -10.68 13.77
C PRO A 190 12.82 -10.94 12.29
N VAL A 191 13.84 -10.81 11.44
CA VAL A 191 13.76 -11.29 10.05
C VAL A 191 13.54 -12.80 10.04
N ASN A 192 12.95 -13.30 8.95
CA ASN A 192 12.65 -14.72 8.78
C ASN A 192 13.92 -15.56 8.91
N SER A 193 13.82 -16.65 9.68
CA SER A 193 14.95 -17.51 10.04
C SER A 193 15.15 -18.70 9.09
N TYR A 194 14.48 -18.72 7.93
CA TYR A 194 14.78 -19.70 6.90
C TYR A 194 16.27 -19.67 6.58
N ASP A 195 16.92 -20.84 6.53
CA ASP A 195 18.37 -20.97 6.44
C ASP A 195 18.98 -20.39 5.15
N ARG A 196 18.15 -20.11 4.15
CA ARG A 196 18.53 -19.66 2.81
C ARG A 196 19.53 -20.58 2.12
N SER A 197 19.64 -21.83 2.56
CA SER A 197 20.44 -22.85 1.90
C SER A 197 19.82 -23.24 0.57
N HIS A 198 18.49 -23.11 0.45
CA HIS A 198 17.73 -23.55 -0.72
C HIS A 198 17.96 -25.03 -1.06
N GLY A 199 18.40 -25.83 -0.08
CA GLY A 199 18.79 -27.22 -0.30
C GLY A 199 20.04 -27.39 -1.18
N ALA A 200 20.78 -26.32 -1.48
CA ALA A 200 22.06 -26.40 -2.15
C ALA A 200 23.14 -26.82 -1.15
N SER A 201 23.89 -27.86 -1.54
CA SER A 201 25.08 -28.38 -0.83
C SER A 201 26.29 -27.48 -1.00
#